data_AF-A0A7X9PB16-F1
#
_entry.id   AF-A0A7X9PB16-F1
#
_cell.length_a   1.000
_cell.length_b   1.000
_cell.length_c   1.000
_cell.angle_alpha   90.00
_cell.angle_beta   90.00
_cell.angle_gamma   90.00
#
_symmetry.space_group_name_H-M   'P 1'
#
loop_
_entity.id
_entity.type
_entity.pdbx_description
1 polymer ?
#
loop_
_entity_poly.entity_id
_entity_poly.type
_entity_poly.pdbx_seq_one_letter_code
_entity_poly.pdbx_strand_id
1 'polypeptide(L)'
;MPPPEKRHGLIIVYTGNGKGKTSAALGIVLRMMGLRMRACMLQFIKKRKLKAAENRFGEAMGVEIVGLGEGFTWMSRDLEHDKALALEGW
;
A
#
# COMPACT_ATOMS: atom_id res chain seq x y z
N MET A 1 21.34 -11.74 -27.70
CA MET A 1 20.15 -11.58 -26.84
C MET A 1 19.02 -11.08 -27.72
N PRO A 2 17.85 -11.76 -27.76
CA PRO A 2 16.69 -11.19 -28.43
C PRO A 2 16.36 -9.82 -27.79
N PRO A 3 15.84 -8.86 -28.56
CA PRO A 3 15.41 -7.58 -28.01
C PRO A 3 14.39 -7.85 -26.91
N PRO A 4 14.46 -7.14 -25.76
CA PRO A 4 13.49 -7.36 -24.70
C PRO A 4 12.09 -7.07 -25.25
N GLU A 5 11.18 -8.04 -25.07
CA GLU A 5 9.75 -7.82 -25.34
C GLU A 5 9.29 -6.52 -24.66
N LYS A 6 8.30 -5.85 -25.27
CA LYS A 6 7.70 -4.63 -24.71
C LYS A 6 7.38 -4.87 -23.23
N ARG A 7 7.89 -4.01 -22.35
CA ARG A 7 7.60 -4.10 -20.91
C ARG A 7 6.12 -3.80 -20.68
N HIS A 8 5.40 -4.74 -20.07
CA HIS A 8 4.02 -4.58 -19.63
C HIS A 8 3.96 -4.31 -18.12
N GLY A 9 2.98 -3.53 -17.69
CA GLY A 9 2.65 -3.40 -16.27
C GLY A 9 2.04 -4.71 -15.74
N LEU A 10 2.36 -5.07 -14.50
CA LEU A 10 1.88 -6.30 -13.86
C LEU A 10 1.04 -5.96 -12.63
N ILE A 11 0.03 -6.79 -12.35
CA ILE A 11 -0.74 -6.78 -11.10
C ILE A 11 -0.26 -7.95 -10.25
N ILE A 12 0.11 -7.66 -9.00
CA ILE A 12 0.59 -8.67 -8.04
C ILE A 12 -0.39 -8.69 -6.87
N VAL A 13 -0.92 -9.86 -6.55
CA VAL A 13 -1.84 -10.06 -5.42
C VAL A 13 -1.15 -10.91 -4.35
N TYR A 14 -0.87 -10.30 -3.20
CA TYR A 14 -0.43 -11.02 -2.01
C TYR A 14 -1.65 -11.40 -1.15
N THR A 15 -2.01 -12.69 -1.13
CA THR A 15 -3.16 -13.22 -0.39
C THR A 15 -2.76 -14.32 0.61
N GLY A 16 -3.71 -14.81 1.40
CA GLY A 16 -3.54 -15.85 2.42
C GLY A 16 -3.35 -15.32 3.85
N ASN A 17 -3.42 -16.24 4.82
CA ASN A 17 -3.44 -15.91 6.26
C ASN A 17 -2.05 -15.65 6.86
N GLY A 18 -0.98 -15.97 6.14
CA GLY A 18 0.40 -15.73 6.59
C GLY A 18 0.71 -14.25 6.80
N LYS A 19 1.57 -13.97 7.79
CA LYS A 19 2.18 -12.64 7.95
C LYS A 19 3.15 -12.37 6.79
N GLY A 20 3.30 -11.11 6.40
CA GLY A 20 4.31 -10.68 5.41
C GLY A 20 3.78 -10.05 4.13
N LYS A 21 2.46 -10.06 3.87
CA LYS A 21 1.85 -9.45 2.67
C LYS A 21 2.23 -7.97 2.50
N THR A 22 2.01 -7.18 3.55
CA THR A 22 2.36 -5.75 3.57
C THR A 22 3.87 -5.54 3.43
N SER A 23 4.67 -6.38 4.09
CA SER A 23 6.14 -6.32 4.01
C SER A 23 6.66 -6.61 2.60
N ALA A 24 6.07 -7.57 1.90
CA ALA A 24 6.41 -7.88 0.52
C ALA A 24 6.09 -6.70 -0.41
N ALA A 25 4.92 -6.07 -0.26
CA ALA A 25 4.55 -4.87 -1.00
C ALA A 25 5.51 -3.69 -0.73
N LEU A 26 5.88 -3.44 0.53
CA LEU A 26 6.88 -2.43 0.89
C LEU A 26 8.27 -2.75 0.32
N GLY A 27 8.65 -4.02 0.22
CA GLY A 27 9.89 -4.44 -0.42
C GLY A 27 9.94 -4.08 -1.91
N ILE A 28 8.80 -4.13 -2.61
CA ILE A 28 8.69 -3.64 -3.99
C ILE A 28 8.87 -2.12 -4.05
N VAL A 29 8.20 -1.38 -3.17
CA VAL A 29 8.35 0.08 -3.08
C VAL A 29 9.83 0.45 -2.84
N LEU A 30 10.49 -0.20 -1.88
CA LEU A 30 11.91 0.03 -1.61
C LEU A 30 12.79 -0.23 -2.84
N ARG A 31 12.53 -1.33 -3.58
CA ARG A 31 13.24 -1.65 -4.82
C ARG A 31 13.02 -0.57 -5.89
N MET A 32 11.78 -0.09 -6.04
CA MET A 32 11.44 0.99 -6.98
C MET A 32 12.18 2.28 -6.64
N MET A 33 12.30 2.61 -5.35
CA MET A 33 13.08 3.79 -4.91
C MET A 33 14.56 3.67 -5.25
N GLY A 34 15.15 2.49 -5.09
CA GLY A 34 16.53 2.22 -5.53
C GLY A 34 16.73 2.39 -7.04
N LEU A 35 15.67 2.19 -7.84
CA LEU A 35 15.64 2.40 -9.28
C LEU A 35 15.20 3.83 -9.68
N ARG A 36 15.05 4.76 -8.72
CA ARG A 36 14.56 6.13 -8.92
C ARG A 36 13.18 6.20 -9.61
N MET A 37 12.35 5.20 -9.37
CA MET A 37 10.97 5.17 -9.84
C MET A 37 10.05 5.86 -8.82
N ARG A 38 8.90 6.36 -9.29
CA ARG A 38 7.85 6.89 -8.42
C ARG A 38 7.01 5.76 -7.86
N ALA A 39 6.67 5.84 -6.58
CA ALA A 39 5.79 4.90 -5.90
C ALA A 39 4.82 5.66 -4.98
N CYS A 40 3.63 5.10 -4.80
CA CYS A 40 2.63 5.55 -3.82
C CYS A 40 2.00 4.31 -3.18
N MET A 41 1.68 4.39 -1.90
CA MET A 41 1.03 3.31 -1.15
C MET A 41 -0.28 3.81 -0.54
N LEU A 42 -1.36 3.16 -0.90
CA LEU A 42 -2.70 3.41 -0.36
C LEU A 42 -3.08 2.32 0.63
N GLN A 43 -3.48 2.71 1.84
CA GLN A 43 -3.81 1.80 2.94
C GLN A 43 -5.27 1.96 3.36
N PHE A 44 -6.14 1.12 2.80
CA PHE A 44 -7.59 1.16 3.02
C PHE A 44 -8.04 0.91 4.46
N ILE A 45 -7.19 0.33 5.31
CA ILE A 45 -7.52 0.05 6.71
C ILE A 45 -6.99 1.14 7.64
N LYS A 46 -5.81 1.72 7.39
CA LYS A 46 -5.15 2.61 8.38
C LYS A 46 -5.72 4.03 8.34
N LYS A 47 -5.78 4.68 9.51
CA LYS A 47 -6.19 6.09 9.66
C LYS A 47 -5.29 7.03 8.86
N ARG A 48 -5.87 8.03 8.18
CA ARG A 48 -5.16 9.15 7.52
C ARG A 48 -4.09 9.79 8.39
N LYS A 49 -4.37 9.99 9.69
CA LYS A 49 -3.46 10.65 10.65
C LYS A 49 -2.55 9.69 11.44
N LEU A 50 -2.58 8.39 11.17
CA LEU A 50 -1.75 7.45 11.92
C LEU A 50 -0.28 7.65 11.54
N LYS A 51 0.61 7.89 12.50
CA LYS A 51 2.07 7.95 12.26
C LYS A 51 2.72 6.58 12.49
N ALA A 52 2.40 5.61 11.63
CA ALA A 52 3.03 4.30 11.65
C ALA A 52 4.49 4.37 11.14
N ALA A 53 5.26 3.31 11.36
CA ALA A 53 6.66 3.25 10.90
C ALA A 53 6.78 3.39 9.39
N GLU A 54 5.82 2.84 8.63
CA GLU A 54 5.76 2.98 7.19
C GLU A 54 5.63 4.45 6.77
N ASN A 55 4.79 5.23 7.46
CA ASN A 55 4.57 6.63 7.09
C ASN A 55 5.82 7.48 7.31
N ARG A 56 6.57 7.22 8.39
CA ARG A 56 7.88 7.85 8.62
C ARG A 56 8.90 7.46 7.55
N PHE A 57 8.89 6.20 7.12
CA PHE A 57 9.69 5.75 5.98
C PHE A 57 9.30 6.47 4.69
N GLY A 58 8.00 6.64 4.45
CA GLY A 58 7.48 7.40 3.31
C GLY A 58 7.98 8.84 3.30
N GLU A 59 7.84 9.55 4.43
CA GLU A 59 8.36 10.91 4.62
C GLU A 59 9.87 10.99 4.36
N ALA A 60 10.66 10.06 4.92
CA ALA A 60 12.12 10.07 4.78
C ALA A 60 12.59 9.76 3.34
N MET A 61 11.83 8.94 2.61
CA MET A 61 12.20 8.48 1.27
C MET A 61 11.50 9.25 0.15
N GLY A 62 10.60 10.18 0.46
CA GLY A 62 9.78 10.88 -0.52
C GLY A 62 8.74 9.98 -1.20
N VAL A 63 8.24 8.96 -0.50
CA VAL A 63 7.16 8.09 -0.97
C VAL A 63 5.85 8.51 -0.29
N GLU A 64 4.82 8.73 -1.11
CA GLU A 64 3.50 9.04 -0.59
C GLU A 64 2.86 7.77 -0.02
N ILE A 65 2.58 7.79 1.28
CA ILE A 65 1.88 6.69 1.98
C ILE A 65 0.66 7.27 2.65
N VAL A 66 -0.52 6.92 2.13
CA VAL A 66 -1.80 7.49 2.53
C VAL A 66 -2.65 6.41 3.21
N GLY A 67 -3.02 6.65 4.46
CA GLY A 67 -4.11 5.89 5.09
C GLY A 67 -5.45 6.39 4.58
N LEU A 68 -6.34 5.52 4.13
CA LEU A 68 -7.65 5.89 3.59
C LEU A 68 -8.80 5.47 4.51
N GLY A 69 -8.55 4.56 5.45
CA GLY A 69 -9.56 4.07 6.39
C GLY A 69 -9.61 4.83 7.70
N GLU A 70 -10.40 4.31 8.64
CA GLU A 70 -10.52 4.80 10.01
C GLU A 70 -9.90 3.84 11.05
N GLY A 71 -9.07 2.90 10.62
CA GLY A 71 -8.32 2.03 11.52
C GLY A 71 -9.17 0.96 12.18
N PHE A 72 -9.75 0.03 11.41
CA PHE A 72 -10.37 -1.17 12.00
C PHE A 72 -10.52 -2.34 11.02
N THR A 73 -10.42 -3.58 11.53
CA THR A 73 -10.92 -4.78 10.84
C THR A 73 -11.66 -5.79 11.73
N TRP A 74 -11.66 -5.65 13.07
CA TRP A 74 -12.24 -6.72 13.94
C TRP A 74 -13.21 -6.28 15.05
N MET A 75 -13.30 -4.98 15.37
CA MET A 75 -14.33 -4.44 16.29
C MET A 75 -15.12 -3.29 15.65
N SER A 76 -15.05 -3.15 14.32
CA SER A 76 -15.87 -2.15 13.65
C SER A 76 -17.33 -2.47 13.89
N ARG A 77 -18.09 -1.47 14.33
CA ARG A 77 -19.53 -1.60 14.59
C ARG A 77 -20.35 -1.29 13.35
N ASP A 78 -19.72 -0.75 12.31
CA ASP A 78 -20.37 -0.32 11.07
C ASP A 78 -19.50 -0.66 9.85
N LEU A 79 -19.76 -1.84 9.27
CA LEU A 79 -19.06 -2.33 8.10
C LEU A 79 -19.45 -1.58 6.82
N GLU A 80 -20.63 -0.96 6.76
CA GLU A 80 -21.06 -0.20 5.58
C GLU A 80 -20.32 1.13 5.50
N HIS A 81 -20.10 1.79 6.65
CA HIS A 81 -19.21 2.95 6.75
C HIS A 81 -17.78 2.63 6.31
N ASP A 82 -17.21 1.51 6.77
CA ASP A 82 -15.85 1.09 6.38
C ASP A 82 -15.74 0.82 4.86
N LYS A 83 -16.77 0.20 4.26
CA LYS A 83 -16.83 0.00 2.81
C LYS A 83 -16.93 1.32 2.05
N ALA A 84 -17.76 2.25 2.54
CA ALA A 84 -17.92 3.56 1.92
C ALA A 84 -16.59 4.34 1.88
N LEU A 85 -15.84 4.31 2.99
CA LEU A 85 -14.49 4.91 3.05
C LEU A 85 -13.51 4.24 2.08
N ALA A 86 -13.57 2.91 1.95
CA ALA A 86 -12.71 2.20 1.01
C ALA A 86 -13.05 2.55 -0.45
N LEU A 87 -14.33 2.74 -0.77
CA LEU A 87 -14.79 3.17 -2.10
C LEU A 87 -14.42 4.63 -2.40
N GLU A 88 -14.50 5.53 -1.43
CA GLU A 88 -14.07 6.93 -1.60
C GLU A 88 -12.57 7.03 -1.91
N GLY A 89 -11.77 6.13 -1.35
CA GLY A 89 -10.32 6.11 -1.53
C GLY A 89 -9.80 5.40 -2.78
N TRP A 90 -10.67 4.76 -3.57
CA TRP A 90 -10.33 4.03 -4.79
C TRP A 90 -10.49 4.89 -6.05
#